data_AF-A0A8S4SGP1-F1
#
_entry.id   AF-A0A8S4SGP1-F1
#
_cell.length_a   1.000
_cell.length_b   1.000
_cell.length_c   1.000
_cell.angle_alpha   90.00
_cell.angle_beta   90.00
_cell.angle_gamma   90.00
#
_symmetry.space_group_name_H-M   'P 1'
#
loop_
_entity.id
_entity.type
_entity.pdbx_description
1 polymer ?
#
loop_
_entity_poly.entity_id
_entity_poly.type
_entity_poly.pdbx_seq_one_letter_code
_entity_poly.pdbx_strand_id
1 'polypeptide(L)' 'MLRWARGTTRLDKIRNEFIRSSIKVAEVQHKMKEGRLRWYGHIMRRDKSHMTQRVMAIDEDNDLHPLEKRIEEKEYGEK' A
#
# COMPACT_ATOMS: atom_id res chain seq x y z
N MET A 1 11.39 -18.20 -9.47
CA MET A 1 12.49 -17.66 -10.30
C MET A 1 13.85 -17.64 -9.60
N LEU A 2 14.00 -17.10 -8.38
CA LEU A 2 15.32 -17.01 -7.70
C LEU A 2 16.06 -18.36 -7.56
N ARG A 3 15.31 -19.44 -7.31
CA ARG A 3 15.87 -20.80 -7.25
C ARG A 3 16.50 -21.24 -8.57
N TRP A 4 15.76 -21.04 -9.66
CA TRP A 4 16.20 -21.39 -11.01
C TRP A 4 17.38 -20.52 -11.47
N ALA A 5 17.33 -19.21 -11.20
CA ALA A 5 18.42 -18.29 -11.51
C ALA A 5 19.72 -18.62 -10.76
N ARG A 6 19.62 -19.18 -9.55
CA ARG A 6 20.77 -19.68 -8.76
C ARG A 6 21.18 -21.10 -9.14
N GLY A 7 20.43 -21.79 -10.00
CA GLY A 7 20.63 -23.22 -10.30
C GLY A 7 20.28 -24.16 -9.14
N THR A 8 19.61 -23.66 -8.09
CA THR A 8 19.17 -24.49 -6.95
C THR A 8 17.90 -25.27 -7.27
N THR A 9 17.97 -26.58 -7.08
CA THR A 9 16.88 -27.52 -7.31
C THR A 9 16.11 -27.81 -6.02
N ARG A 10 15.05 -28.62 -6.11
CA ARG A 10 14.31 -29.09 -4.92
C ARG A 10 15.11 -30.11 -4.11
N LEU A 11 16.08 -30.81 -4.72
CA LEU A 11 16.91 -31.81 -4.05
C LEU A 11 17.88 -31.20 -3.04
N ASP A 12 18.32 -29.96 -3.29
CA ASP A 12 19.25 -29.25 -2.41
C ASP A 12 18.63 -28.92 -1.04
N LYS A 13 17.30 -28.98 -0.91
CA LYS A 13 16.53 -28.69 0.34
C LYS A 13 16.91 -27.37 1.03
N ILE A 14 17.56 -26.45 0.32
CA ILE A 14 17.97 -25.14 0.83
C ILE A 14 16.74 -24.28 1.12
N ARG A 15 16.68 -23.63 2.29
CA ARG A 15 15.60 -22.71 2.68
C ARG A 15 15.58 -21.46 1.78
N ASN A 16 14.39 -20.94 1.50
CA ASN A 16 14.22 -19.74 0.66
C ASN A 16 14.95 -18.51 1.22
N GLU A 17 15.04 -18.40 2.55
CA GLU A 17 15.72 -17.29 3.22
C GLU A 17 17.20 -17.20 2.82
N PHE A 18 17.91 -18.32 2.81
CA PHE A 18 19.31 -18.37 2.37
C PHE A 18 19.50 -18.00 0.90
N ILE A 19 18.53 -18.37 0.05
CA ILE A 19 18.55 -17.98 -1.36
C ILE A 19 18.34 -16.47 -1.50
N ARG A 20 17.44 -15.88 -0.71
CA ARG A 20 17.14 -14.43 -0.71
C ARG A 20 18.19 -13.58 0.02
N SER A 21 19.01 -14.16 0.87
CA SER A 21 20.18 -13.47 1.44
C SER A 21 21.37 -13.53 0.47
N SER A 22 21.56 -14.66 -0.21
CA SER A 22 22.65 -14.84 -1.19
C SER A 22 22.48 -13.98 -2.45
N ILE A 23 21.25 -13.87 -2.94
CA ILE A 23 20.88 -12.94 -4.00
C ILE A 23 20.41 -11.70 -3.26
N LYS A 24 21.02 -10.52 -3.43
CA LYS A 24 20.75 -9.26 -2.69
C LYS A 24 19.31 -8.72 -2.80
N VAL A 25 18.31 -9.56 -2.56
CA VAL A 25 16.88 -9.29 -2.71
C VAL A 25 16.42 -8.29 -1.67
N ALA A 26 16.99 -8.32 -0.47
CA ALA A 26 16.72 -7.34 0.57
C ALA A 26 16.99 -5.90 0.08
N GLU A 27 18.10 -5.68 -0.63
CA GLU A 27 18.46 -4.36 -1.18
C GLU A 27 17.48 -3.91 -2.27
N VAL A 28 17.06 -4.83 -3.15
CA VAL A 28 16.06 -4.54 -4.19
C VAL A 28 14.71 -4.19 -3.58
N GLN A 29 14.26 -4.96 -2.58
CA GLN A 29 13.02 -4.69 -1.87
C GLN A 29 13.06 -3.33 -1.16
N HIS A 30 14.21 -2.97 -0.58
CA HIS A 30 14.42 -1.65 0.02
C HIS A 30 14.29 -0.52 -1.02
N LYS A 31 15.01 -0.61 -2.16
CA LYS A 31 14.94 0.39 -3.23
C LYS A 31 13.53 0.51 -3.83
N MET A 32 12.82 -0.59 -3.98
CA MET A 32 11.41 -0.59 -4.42
C MET A 32 10.48 0.06 -3.40
N LYS A 33 10.72 -0.16 -2.11
CA LYS A 33 9.96 0.50 -1.03
C LYS A 33 10.23 2.00 -1.03
N GLU A 34 11.49 2.40 -1.13
CA GLU A 34 11.89 3.80 -1.20
C GLU A 34 11.28 4.52 -2.41
N GLY A 35 11.32 3.91 -3.61
CA GLY A 35 10.70 4.48 -4.80
C GLY A 35 9.19 4.68 -4.66
N ARG A 36 8.49 3.72 -4.04
CA ARG A 36 7.06 3.85 -3.73
C ARG A 36 6.76 4.97 -2.74
N LEU A 37 7.57 5.11 -1.69
CA LEU A 37 7.40 6.20 -0.71
C LEU A 37 7.65 7.57 -1.34
N ARG A 38 8.68 7.69 -2.19
CA ARG A 38 8.94 8.91 -2.96
C ARG A 38 7.77 9.27 -3.88
N TRP A 39 7.19 8.27 -4.56
CA TRP A 39 6.00 8.45 -5.40
C TRP A 39 4.77 8.89 -4.60
N TYR A 40 4.52 8.28 -3.45
CA TYR A 40 3.42 8.66 -2.56
C TYR A 40 3.60 10.10 -2.04
N GLY A 41 4.79 10.43 -1.56
CA GLY A 41 5.11 11.80 -1.14
C GLY A 41 5.01 12.82 -2.28
N HIS A 42 5.26 12.40 -3.52
CA HIS A 42 5.03 13.24 -4.70
C HIS A 42 3.55 13.47 -4.96
N ILE A 43 2.70 12.45 -4.83
CA ILE A 43 1.24 12.59 -4.98
C ILE A 43 0.67 13.48 -3.89
N MET A 44 1.11 13.31 -2.64
CA MET A 44 0.61 14.11 -1.52
C MET A 44 0.97 15.60 -1.62
N ARG A 45 2.05 15.93 -2.34
CA ARG A 45 2.46 17.32 -2.63
C ARG A 45 1.76 17.94 -3.83
N ARG A 46 0.93 17.19 -4.57
CA ARG A 46 0.14 17.76 -5.66
C ARG A 46 -1.02 18.59 -5.10
N ASP A 47 -1.72 19.27 -6.00
CA ASP A 47 -2.95 19.96 -5.65
C ASP A 47 -4.07 18.94 -5.41
N LYS A 48 -4.93 19.22 -4.42
CA LYS A 48 -6.08 18.38 -4.04
C LYS A 48 -7.08 18.21 -5.19
N SER A 49 -7.10 19.14 -6.15
CA SER A 49 -7.90 19.02 -7.37
C SER A 49 -7.39 17.94 -8.34
N HIS A 50 -6.11 17.54 -8.21
CA HIS A 50 -5.47 16.60 -9.09
C HIS A 50 -6.05 15.19 -8.90
N MET A 51 -6.49 14.56 -10.00
CA MET A 51 -7.20 13.28 -10.00
C MET A 51 -6.50 12.19 -9.17
N THR A 52 -5.17 12.07 -9.27
CA THR A 52 -4.43 11.05 -8.49
C THR A 52 -4.49 11.30 -6.99
N GLN A 53 -4.57 12.54 -6.53
CA GLN A 53 -4.69 12.84 -5.10
C GLN A 53 -6.11 12.64 -4.62
N ARG A 54 -7.11 13.03 -5.43
CA ARG A 54 -8.51 12.72 -5.17
C ARG A 54 -8.75 11.23 -5.01
N VAL A 55 -8.21 10.40 -5.91
CA VAL A 55 -8.35 8.94 -5.84
C VAL A 55 -7.76 8.36 -4.55
N MET A 56 -6.63 8.90 -4.08
CA MET A 56 -6.03 8.45 -2.82
C MET A 56 -6.82 8.88 -1.58
N ALA A 57 -7.67 9.91 -1.70
CA ALA A 57 -8.51 10.42 -0.62
C ALA A 57 -9.94 9.82 -0.62
N ILE A 58 -10.30 8.97 -1.59
CA ILE A 58 -11.64 8.36 -1.68
C ILE A 58 -11.96 7.53 -0.43
N ASP A 59 -10.96 6.89 0.18
CA ASP A 59 -11.14 6.09 1.39
C ASP A 59 -11.18 6.97 2.67
N GLU A 60 -10.61 8.19 2.62
CA GLU A 60 -10.59 9.15 3.75
C GLU A 60 -11.96 9.85 3.90
N ASP A 61 -12.63 10.14 2.78
CA ASP A 61 -13.97 10.75 2.78
C ASP A 61 -15.10 9.73 3.00
N ASN A 62 -14.78 8.43 3.06
CA ASN A 62 -15.74 7.33 3.26
C ASN A 62 -15.81 6.84 4.71
N ASP A 63 -15.31 7.65 5.66
CA ASP A 63 -15.58 7.47 7.09
C ASP A 63 -17.05 7.82 7.39
N LEU A 64 -17.92 6.82 7.29
CA LEU A 64 -19.12 6.56 8.13
C LEU A 64 -20.17 7.66 8.37
N HIS A 65 -20.13 8.82 7.72
CA HIS A 65 -21.07 9.91 8.04
C HIS A 65 -22.38 10.06 7.22
N PRO A 66 -22.87 9.12 6.37
CA PRO A 66 -24.21 9.27 5.79
C PRO A 66 -25.36 8.73 6.65
N LEU A 67 -25.12 7.68 7.45
CA LEU A 67 -26.19 6.99 8.19
C LEU A 67 -26.35 7.53 9.62
N GLU A 68 -25.26 7.94 10.28
CA GLU A 68 -25.30 8.51 11.63
C GLU A 68 -25.95 9.90 11.64
N LYS A 69 -25.67 10.74 10.64
CA LYS A 69 -26.36 12.03 10.41
C LYS A 69 -27.87 11.87 10.29
N ARG A 70 -28.34 10.80 9.65
CA ARG A 70 -29.77 10.51 9.47
C ARG A 70 -30.45 10.03 10.76
N ILE A 71 -29.71 9.46 11.70
CA ILE A 71 -30.22 9.03 13.00
C ILE A 71 -30.31 10.24 13.94
N GLU A 72 -29.28 11.09 13.99
CA GLU A 72 -29.30 12.33 14.79
C GLU A 72 -30.35 13.34 14.30
N GLU A 73 -30.54 13.49 12.98
CA GLU A 73 -31.59 14.35 12.41
C GLU A 73 -33.01 13.87 12.75
N LYS A 74 -33.20 12.56 12.99
CA LYS A 74 -34.48 12.00 13.45
C LYS A 74 -34.69 12.12 14.96
N GLU A 75 -33.61 12.09 15.75
CA GLU A 75 -33.69 12.23 17.22
C GLU A 75 -33.81 13.69 17.70
N TYR A 76 -33.29 14.67 16.94
CA TYR A 76 -33.35 16.10 17.31
C TYR A 76 -34.27 16.96 16.41
N GLY A 77 -34.85 16.38 15.36
CA GLY A 77 -35.71 17.06 14.38
C GLY A 77 -37.21 17.04 14.69
N GLU A 78 -37.61 16.99 15.96
CA GLU A 78 -39.00 17.17 16.37
C GLU A 78 -39.09 18.17 17.54
N LYS A 79 -38.96 19.45 17.20
CA LYS A 79 -39.47 20.61 17.96
C LYS A 79 -39.99 21.66 17.00
#